data_AF-A0A4Y2UP44-F1
#
_entry.id   AF-A0A4Y2UP44-F1
#
_cell.length_a   1.000
_cell.length_b   1.000
_cell.length_c   1.000
_cell.angle_alpha   90.00
_cell.angle_beta   90.00
_cell.angle_gamma   90.00
#
_symmetry.space_group_name_H-M   'P 1'
#
loop_
_entity.id
_entity.type
_entity.pdbx_description
1 polymer ?
#
loop_
_entity_poly.entity_id
_entity_poly.type
_entity_poly.pdbx_seq_one_letter_code
_entity_poly.pdbx_strand_id
1 'polypeptide(L)'
;MREVKTAKNSGWKSFCTKASNPYGTHYKAAFRKAIKPAKLIAFNNHDPSGNHLKIAQDILEKIFPHPANSNSSTYIPPCTGNDCPFSKGEVATVIHHLSKGKAPGPDGIDNIIIQQIFKKFPFFLMELFNTCLQLAQIFRSP
;
A
#
# COMPACT_ATOMS: atom_id res chain seq x y z
N MET A 1 -28.41 16.75 12.47
CA MET A 1 -27.66 16.25 11.29
C MET A 1 -28.24 16.67 9.93
N ARG A 2 -29.57 16.64 9.72
CA ARG A 2 -30.17 17.01 8.41
C ARG A 2 -29.88 18.47 8.01
N GLU A 3 -30.04 19.41 8.93
CA GLU A 3 -29.84 20.84 8.65
C GLU A 3 -28.41 21.19 8.25
N VAL A 4 -27.41 20.61 8.92
CA VAL A 4 -25.99 20.75 8.56
C VAL A 4 -25.72 20.23 7.14
N LYS A 5 -26.33 19.10 6.77
CA LYS A 5 -26.19 18.53 5.42
C LYS A 5 -26.84 19.44 4.37
N THR A 6 -28.01 19.98 4.67
CA THR A 6 -28.73 20.93 3.81
C THR A 6 -27.93 22.21 3.63
N ALA A 7 -27.42 22.81 4.71
CA ALA A 7 -26.59 24.01 4.68
C ALA A 7 -25.29 23.80 3.90
N LYS A 8 -24.64 22.65 4.06
CA LYS A 8 -23.42 22.31 3.30
C LYS A 8 -23.72 22.22 1.80
N ASN A 9 -24.82 21.55 1.44
CA ASN A 9 -25.20 21.37 0.04
C ASN A 9 -25.64 22.69 -0.63
N SER A 10 -26.41 23.52 0.06
CA SER A 10 -26.85 24.81 -0.46
C SER A 10 -25.69 25.78 -0.59
N GLY A 11 -24.77 25.81 0.38
CA GLY A 11 -23.54 26.59 0.33
C GLY A 11 -22.67 26.20 -0.86
N TRP A 12 -22.43 24.90 -1.06
CA TRP A 12 -21.64 24.40 -2.19
C TRP A 12 -22.29 24.70 -3.55
N LYS A 13 -23.62 24.55 -3.65
CA LYS A 13 -24.38 24.87 -4.87
C LYS A 13 -24.23 26.35 -5.21
N SER A 14 -24.48 27.25 -4.26
CA SER A 14 -24.35 28.70 -4.45
C SER A 14 -22.93 29.11 -4.85
N PHE A 15 -21.92 28.53 -4.20
CA PHE A 15 -20.52 28.78 -4.51
C PHE A 15 -20.16 28.36 -5.95
N CYS A 16 -20.55 27.15 -6.38
CA CYS A 16 -20.32 26.69 -7.76
C CYS A 16 -21.10 27.46 -8.82
N THR A 17 -22.34 27.91 -8.54
CA THR A 17 -23.15 28.66 -9.52
C THR A 17 -22.61 30.06 -9.80
N LYS A 18 -21.90 30.68 -8.85
CA LYS A 18 -21.27 32.00 -9.04
C LYS A 18 -19.89 31.91 -9.72
N ALA A 19 -19.39 30.72 -9.99
CA ALA A 19 -18.07 30.52 -10.57
C ALA A 19 -18.07 30.87 -12.06
N SER A 20 -17.21 31.81 -12.48
CA SER A 20 -17.02 32.12 -13.90
C SER A 20 -16.27 31.03 -14.68
N ASN A 21 -15.46 30.21 -14.00
CA ASN A 21 -14.72 29.10 -14.62
C ASN A 21 -15.09 27.77 -13.94
N PRO A 22 -15.75 26.84 -14.65
CA PRO A 22 -16.14 25.55 -14.09
C PRO A 22 -14.95 24.64 -13.72
N TYR A 23 -13.77 24.85 -14.34
CA TYR A 23 -12.52 24.14 -14.05
C TYR A 23 -11.54 24.96 -13.18
N GLY A 24 -12.01 26.08 -12.60
CA GLY A 24 -11.22 26.96 -11.77
C GLY A 24 -10.98 26.43 -10.36
N THR A 25 -10.96 27.33 -9.39
CA THR A 25 -10.66 27.02 -7.97
C THR A 25 -11.58 25.96 -7.38
N HIS A 26 -12.87 25.97 -7.74
CA HIS A 26 -13.90 25.01 -7.29
C HIS A 26 -13.55 23.56 -7.65
N TYR A 27 -13.21 23.32 -8.92
CA TYR A 27 -12.75 22.04 -9.41
C TYR A 27 -11.45 21.61 -8.73
N LYS A 28 -10.47 22.53 -8.63
CA LYS A 28 -9.18 22.21 -7.99
C LYS A 28 -9.33 21.86 -6.49
N ALA A 29 -10.24 22.51 -5.77
CA ALA A 29 -10.54 22.21 -4.38
C ALA A 29 -11.23 20.86 -4.21
N ALA A 30 -12.26 20.57 -5.02
CA ALA A 30 -13.02 19.31 -4.93
C ALA A 30 -12.16 18.08 -5.23
N PHE A 31 -11.27 18.17 -6.22
CA PHE A 31 -10.40 17.08 -6.65
C PHE A 31 -9.02 17.12 -6.00
N ARG A 32 -8.81 17.93 -4.96
CA ARG A 32 -7.52 18.07 -4.27
C ARG A 32 -6.35 18.45 -5.21
N LYS A 33 -6.65 19.01 -6.39
CA LYS A 33 -5.65 19.51 -7.35
C LYS A 33 -5.08 20.89 -6.97
N ALA A 34 -5.59 21.49 -5.90
CA ALA A 34 -5.00 22.66 -5.25
C ALA A 34 -3.93 22.29 -4.21
N ILE A 35 -3.74 20.99 -3.91
CA ILE A 35 -2.66 20.54 -3.04
C ILE A 35 -1.36 20.85 -3.76
N LYS A 36 -0.51 21.67 -3.12
CA LYS A 36 0.84 21.91 -3.61
C LYS A 36 1.54 20.54 -3.74
N PRO A 37 2.26 20.27 -4.84
CA PRO A 37 3.01 19.03 -4.96
C PRO A 37 3.85 18.83 -3.71
N ALA A 38 3.90 17.59 -3.21
CA ALA A 38 4.66 17.26 -2.02
C ALA A 38 6.09 17.77 -2.22
N LYS A 39 6.51 18.72 -1.38
CA LYS A 39 7.87 19.25 -1.42
C LYS A 39 8.76 18.14 -0.87
N LEU A 40 9.70 17.66 -1.68
CA LEU A 40 10.71 16.72 -1.21
C LEU A 40 11.47 17.42 -0.08
N ILE A 41 11.49 16.80 1.10
CA ILE A 41 12.21 17.32 2.25
C ILE A 41 13.67 16.90 2.06
N ALA A 42 14.55 17.88 1.84
CA ALA A 42 15.98 17.65 1.90
C ALA A 42 16.36 17.29 3.35
N PHE A 43 17.24 16.30 3.54
CA PHE A 43 17.75 16.00 4.88
C PHE A 43 18.51 17.21 5.44
N ASN A 44 18.48 17.37 6.77
CA ASN A 44 18.96 18.54 7.53
C ASN A 44 20.42 19.00 7.26
N ASN A 45 21.18 18.28 6.43
CA ASN A 45 22.61 18.52 6.19
C ASN A 45 22.94 18.93 4.75
N HIS A 46 21.95 19.21 3.90
CA HIS A 46 22.22 19.61 2.51
C HIS A 46 21.45 20.89 2.13
N ASP A 47 22.14 21.82 1.46
CA ASP A 47 21.54 23.04 0.93
C ASP A 47 20.37 22.67 -0.01
N PRO A 48 19.14 23.18 0.22
CA PRO A 48 17.95 22.86 -0.59
C PRO A 48 18.00 23.41 -2.03
N SER A 49 19.16 23.92 -2.49
CA SER A 49 19.40 24.39 -3.85
C SER A 49 19.51 23.27 -4.90
N GLY A 50 19.46 22.00 -4.48
CA GLY A 50 19.54 20.84 -5.37
C GLY A 50 18.30 20.62 -6.26
N ASN A 51 18.52 20.24 -7.52
CA ASN A 51 17.51 19.69 -8.43
C ASN A 51 16.77 18.52 -7.74
N HIS A 52 15.44 18.38 -7.93
CA HIS A 52 14.61 17.31 -7.34
C HIS A 52 15.20 15.90 -7.56
N LEU A 53 15.87 15.67 -8.70
CA LEU A 53 16.58 14.42 -8.97
C LEU A 53 17.67 14.13 -7.96
N LYS A 54 18.44 15.14 -7.55
CA LYS A 54 19.53 14.99 -6.59
C LYS A 54 18.99 14.70 -5.19
N ILE A 55 17.91 15.37 -4.79
CA ILE A 55 17.21 15.07 -3.53
C ILE A 55 16.68 13.64 -3.53
N ALA A 56 16.10 13.18 -4.63
CA ALA A 56 15.61 11.80 -4.77
C ALA A 56 16.76 10.77 -4.73
N GLN A 57 17.90 11.06 -5.36
CA GLN A 57 19.10 10.23 -5.32
C GLN A 57 19.67 10.14 -3.89
N ASP A 58 19.81 11.26 -3.20
CA ASP A 58 20.30 11.29 -1.82
C ASP A 58 19.37 10.49 -0.88
N ILE A 59 18.04 10.59 -1.07
CA ILE A 59 17.06 9.76 -0.35
C ILE A 59 17.27 8.28 -0.68
N LEU A 60 17.42 7.94 -1.95
CA LEU A 60 17.59 6.55 -2.39
C LEU A 60 18.87 5.94 -1.77
N GLU A 61 20.01 6.62 -1.86
CA GLU A 61 21.27 6.13 -1.32
C GLU A 61 21.25 5.98 0.20
N LYS A 62 20.57 6.90 0.91
CA LYS A 62 20.52 6.88 2.37
C LYS A 62 19.56 5.83 2.94
N ILE A 63 18.43 5.61 2.27
CA ILE A 63 17.44 4.60 2.69
C ILE A 63 17.85 3.21 2.22
N PHE A 64 18.50 3.12 1.06
CA PHE A 64 18.92 1.87 0.43
C PHE A 64 20.42 1.91 0.11
N PRO A 65 21.30 1.81 1.12
CA PRO A 65 22.74 1.77 0.88
C PRO A 65 23.05 0.59 -0.04
N HIS A 66 23.73 0.87 -1.16
CA HIS A 66 24.17 -0.17 -2.07
C HIS A 66 25.14 -1.09 -1.29
N PRO A 67 24.93 -2.43 -1.29
CA PRO A 67 25.89 -3.33 -0.68
C PRO A 67 27.24 -3.13 -1.35
N ALA A 68 28.28 -2.92 -0.54
CA ALA A 68 29.59 -2.46 -0.95
C ALA A 68 30.42 -3.51 -1.72
N ASN A 69 29.81 -4.43 -2.48
CA ASN A 69 30.47 -5.47 -3.24
C ASN A 69 29.43 -6.45 -3.81
N SER A 70 29.08 -6.22 -5.07
CA SER A 70 28.50 -7.26 -5.93
C SER A 70 29.54 -8.37 -6.12
N ASN A 71 29.56 -9.35 -5.23
CA ASN A 71 30.18 -10.65 -5.44
C ASN A 71 29.26 -11.69 -4.82
N SER A 72 28.35 -12.22 -5.62
CA SER A 72 27.37 -13.27 -5.28
C SER A 72 26.51 -13.00 -4.06
N SER A 73 25.20 -13.14 -4.21
CA SER A 73 24.30 -13.34 -3.07
C SER A 73 24.68 -14.64 -2.36
N THR A 74 25.70 -14.60 -1.51
CA THR A 74 25.90 -15.56 -0.41
C THR A 74 24.88 -15.20 0.66
N TYR A 75 23.60 -15.18 0.29
CA TYR A 75 22.54 -15.32 1.27
C TYR A 75 22.69 -16.73 1.80
N ILE A 76 23.48 -16.86 2.86
CA ILE A 76 23.45 -18.02 3.73
C ILE A 76 22.12 -17.87 4.47
N PRO A 77 21.11 -18.70 4.18
CA PRO A 77 19.88 -18.67 4.94
C PRO A 77 20.28 -18.82 6.41
N PRO A 78 19.70 -18.02 7.32
CA PRO A 78 19.84 -18.30 8.74
C PRO A 78 19.59 -19.79 8.95
N CYS A 79 20.52 -20.48 9.62
CA CYS A 79 20.37 -21.90 9.95
C CYS A 79 19.34 -22.07 11.09
N THR A 80 18.26 -21.28 11.05
CA THR A 80 17.11 -21.38 11.91
C THR A 80 16.16 -22.39 11.29
N GLY A 81 15.58 -23.27 12.10
CA GLY A 81 14.58 -24.22 11.61
C GLY A 81 13.43 -23.50 10.89
N ASN A 82 12.73 -24.23 10.02
CA ASN A 82 11.51 -23.70 9.39
C ASN A 82 10.53 -23.22 10.46
N ASP A 83 9.81 -22.12 10.18
CA ASP A 83 8.75 -21.65 11.06
C ASP A 83 7.68 -22.74 11.26
N CYS A 84 6.95 -22.63 12.37
CA CYS A 84 5.84 -23.53 12.65
C CYS A 84 4.75 -23.41 11.57
N PRO A 85 4.15 -24.52 11.12
CA PRO A 85 3.03 -24.48 10.18
C PRO A 85 1.86 -23.66 10.73
N PHE A 86 1.19 -22.94 9.83
CA PHE A 86 -0.03 -22.20 10.13
C PHE A 86 -1.16 -23.15 10.51
N SER A 87 -1.89 -22.80 11.56
CA SER A 87 -3.12 -23.45 11.95
C SER A 87 -4.33 -22.94 11.14
N LYS A 88 -5.38 -23.77 11.09
CA LYS A 88 -6.65 -23.38 10.46
C LYS A 88 -7.25 -22.12 11.09
N GLY A 89 -7.13 -21.97 12.40
CA GLY A 89 -7.71 -20.83 13.14
C GLY A 89 -7.03 -19.51 12.77
N GLU A 90 -5.71 -19.52 12.61
CA GLU A 90 -4.94 -18.35 12.17
C GLU A 90 -5.35 -17.95 10.74
N VAL A 91 -5.36 -18.90 9.82
CA VAL A 91 -5.75 -18.67 8.43
C VAL A 91 -7.20 -18.17 8.33
N ALA A 92 -8.12 -18.77 9.08
CA ALA A 92 -9.51 -18.32 9.15
C ALA A 92 -9.62 -16.88 9.63
N THR A 93 -8.92 -16.55 10.72
CA THR A 93 -8.93 -15.20 11.30
C THR A 93 -8.47 -14.17 10.29
N VAL A 94 -7.37 -14.41 9.58
CA VAL A 94 -6.87 -13.49 8.55
C VAL A 94 -7.89 -13.33 7.42
N ILE A 95 -8.41 -14.42 6.87
CA ILE A 95 -9.34 -14.40 5.73
C ILE A 95 -10.64 -13.67 6.08
N HIS A 96 -11.17 -13.87 7.29
CA HIS A 96 -12.38 -13.19 7.75
C HIS A 96 -12.19 -11.68 7.92
N HIS A 97 -10.97 -11.22 8.23
CA HIS A 97 -10.66 -9.80 8.37
C HIS A 97 -10.22 -9.13 7.06
N LEU A 98 -10.18 -9.86 5.93
CA LEU A 98 -9.88 -9.25 4.63
C LEU A 98 -10.98 -8.26 4.20
N SER A 99 -10.56 -7.04 3.88
CA SER A 99 -11.46 -5.98 3.41
C SER A 99 -11.93 -6.23 1.97
N LYS A 100 -13.24 -6.19 1.71
CA LYS A 100 -13.83 -6.45 0.39
C LYS A 100 -13.63 -5.35 -0.66
N GLY A 101 -13.18 -4.16 -0.25
CA GLY A 101 -13.02 -2.99 -1.13
C GLY A 101 -11.62 -2.82 -1.72
N LYS A 102 -10.74 -3.82 -1.60
CA LYS A 102 -9.40 -3.77 -2.21
C LYS A 102 -9.46 -4.25 -3.66
N ALA A 103 -8.67 -3.62 -4.51
CA ALA A 103 -8.47 -4.07 -5.88
C ALA A 103 -7.86 -5.48 -5.90
N PRO A 104 -8.18 -6.30 -6.92
CA PRO A 104 -7.56 -7.61 -7.10
C PRO A 104 -6.04 -7.51 -7.29
N GLY A 105 -5.34 -8.61 -6.99
CA GLY A 105 -3.93 -8.75 -7.32
C GLY A 105 -3.68 -8.81 -8.85
N PRO A 106 -2.42 -8.86 -9.29
CA PRO A 106 -2.06 -9.07 -10.70
C PRO A 106 -2.60 -10.38 -11.28
N ASP A 107 -2.90 -11.35 -10.41
CA ASP A 107 -3.57 -12.62 -10.72
C ASP A 107 -5.08 -12.49 -10.97
N GLY A 108 -5.66 -11.31 -10.76
CA GLY A 108 -7.09 -11.07 -10.86
C GLY A 108 -7.91 -11.60 -9.68
N ILE A 109 -7.26 -12.09 -8.62
CA ILE A 109 -7.92 -12.64 -7.43
C ILE A 109 -8.13 -11.51 -6.42
N ASP A 110 -9.39 -11.24 -6.09
CA ASP A 110 -9.75 -10.30 -5.03
C ASP A 110 -10.03 -11.01 -3.69
N ASN A 111 -10.19 -10.20 -2.64
CA ASN A 111 -10.47 -10.70 -1.31
C ASN A 111 -11.83 -11.42 -1.19
N ILE A 112 -12.80 -11.12 -2.06
CA ILE A 112 -14.10 -11.80 -2.07
C ILE A 112 -13.91 -13.23 -2.60
N ILE A 113 -13.13 -13.41 -3.67
CA ILE A 113 -12.80 -14.72 -4.22
C ILE A 113 -12.05 -15.55 -3.18
N ILE A 114 -11.06 -14.99 -2.49
CA ILE A 114 -10.32 -15.68 -1.41
C ILE A 114 -11.30 -16.16 -0.31
N GLN A 115 -12.24 -15.31 0.12
CA GLN A 115 -13.26 -15.68 1.10
C GLN A 115 -14.18 -16.81 0.61
N GLN A 116 -14.57 -16.81 -0.66
CA GLN A 116 -15.39 -17.88 -1.25
C GLN A 116 -14.63 -19.20 -1.36
N ILE A 117 -13.35 -19.15 -1.76
CA ILE A 117 -12.47 -20.32 -1.80
C ILE A 117 -12.37 -20.92 -0.40
N PHE A 118 -12.11 -20.10 0.63
CA PHE A 118 -12.02 -20.59 2.00
C PHE A 118 -13.35 -21.18 2.51
N LYS A 119 -14.48 -20.56 2.15
CA LYS A 119 -15.81 -21.07 2.50
C LYS A 119 -16.08 -22.44 1.89
N LYS A 120 -15.64 -22.67 0.65
CA LYS A 120 -15.85 -23.93 -0.08
C LYS A 120 -14.81 -24.99 0.25
N PHE A 121 -13.56 -24.58 0.49
CA PHE A 121 -12.40 -25.41 0.71
C PHE A 121 -11.59 -24.89 1.92
N PRO A 122 -12.07 -25.13 3.16
CA PRO A 122 -11.51 -24.52 4.37
C PRO A 122 -10.10 -24.98 4.74
N PHE A 123 -9.57 -26.01 4.07
CA PHE A 123 -8.20 -26.50 4.28
C PHE A 123 -7.24 -26.12 3.15
N PHE A 124 -7.75 -25.81 1.95
CA PHE A 124 -6.93 -25.60 0.75
C PHE A 124 -5.88 -24.50 0.93
N LEU A 125 -6.30 -23.33 1.43
CA LEU A 125 -5.38 -22.20 1.62
C LEU A 125 -4.35 -22.48 2.72
N MET A 126 -4.76 -23.16 3.80
CA MET A 126 -3.85 -23.55 4.89
C MET A 126 -2.79 -24.53 4.39
N GLU A 127 -3.20 -25.57 3.64
CA GLU A 127 -2.28 -26.53 3.03
C GLU A 127 -1.33 -25.84 2.06
N LEU A 128 -1.86 -24.98 1.18
CA LEU A 128 -1.05 -24.19 0.25
C LEU A 128 0.03 -23.38 0.98
N PHE A 129 -0.35 -22.62 2.01
CA PHE A 129 0.60 -21.80 2.78
C PHE A 129 1.64 -22.65 3.50
N ASN A 130 1.23 -23.78 4.08
CA ASN A 130 2.16 -24.69 4.76
C ASN A 130 3.10 -25.41 3.79
N THR A 131 2.63 -25.75 2.59
CA THR A 131 3.50 -26.27 1.52
C THR A 131 4.51 -25.20 1.09
N CYS A 132 4.08 -23.95 0.88
CA CYS A 132 5.01 -22.85 0.57
C CYS A 132 6.04 -22.63 1.69
N LEU A 133 5.65 -22.79 2.94
CA LEU A 133 6.52 -22.68 4.10
C LEU A 133 7.56 -23.81 4.13
N GLN A 134 7.16 -25.05 3.90
CA GLN A 134 8.06 -26.20 3.81
C GLN A 134 9.07 -26.08 2.67
N LEU A 135 8.62 -25.59 1.51
CA LEU A 135 9.47 -25.41 0.34
C LEU A 135 10.38 -24.17 0.45
N ALA A 136 10.23 -23.34 1.49
CA ALA A 136 10.96 -22.10 1.72
C ALA A 136 10.97 -21.14 0.51
N GLN A 137 9.92 -21.20 -0.33
CA GLN A 137 9.86 -20.45 -1.60
C GLN A 137 9.39 -19.00 -1.43
N ILE A 138 8.80 -18.64 -0.28
CA ILE A 138 8.07 -17.36 -0.14
C ILE A 138 8.37 -16.62 1.19
N PHE A 139 8.66 -17.34 2.29
CA PHE A 139 8.71 -16.75 3.64
C PHE A 139 10.08 -16.84 4.31
N ARG A 140 11.18 -16.58 3.59
CA ARG A 140 12.46 -16.34 4.27
C ARG A 140 12.58 -14.87 4.62
N SER A 141 12.34 -14.54 5.88
CA SER A 141 12.68 -13.21 6.41
C SER A 141 14.20 -12.96 6.29
N PRO A 142 14.62 -11.72 6.02
CA PRO A 142 16.03 -11.33 6.03
C PRO A 142 16.66 -11.48 7.42
#